data_AF-A0A7C7ZTV0-F1
#
_entry.id   AF-A0A7C7ZTV0-F1
#
_cell.length_a   1.000
_cell.length_b   1.000
_cell.length_c   1.000
_cell.angle_alpha   90.00
_cell.angle_beta   90.00
_cell.angle_gamma   90.00
#
_symmetry.space_group_name_H-M   'P 1'
#
loop_
_entity.id
_entity.type
_entity.pdbx_description
1 polymer ?
#
loop_
_entity_poly.entity_id
_entity_poly.type
_entity_poly.pdbx_seq_one_letter_code
_entity_poly.pdbx_strand_id
1 'polypeptide(L)'
;MICFDNRKVRTLASAGLTLVIMLAFCGIALASGGGEGGHDSGGQVANLMYRLLNFALMVIILVVVLKKVNIGEFFARRKEGIREKLENLQKEKDEAEKRCRILEKKLKEFEVQRKEILEQFKAEGAKEKEKIITEAMERAVQILTQADLTIEREIQGAKDALRKEMVDLAAGKARDIIAKEMTDRDQDFLVDEFIESVRKLH
;
A
#
# COMPACT_ATOMS: atom_id res chain seq x y z
N MET A 1 0.95 -12.77 -41.52
CA MET A 1 2.40 -12.72 -41.28
C MET A 1 3.10 -13.10 -42.59
N ILE A 2 3.23 -12.16 -43.51
CA ILE A 2 3.82 -12.40 -44.84
C ILE A 2 5.31 -12.12 -44.69
N CYS A 3 6.09 -13.18 -44.46
CA CYS A 3 7.54 -13.14 -44.54
C CYS A 3 7.94 -12.77 -45.98
N PHE A 4 8.16 -11.48 -46.23
CA PHE A 4 8.74 -11.02 -47.48
C PHE A 4 10.17 -11.55 -47.51
N ASP A 5 10.39 -12.56 -48.36
CA ASP A 5 11.62 -13.31 -48.49
C ASP A 5 12.76 -12.39 -48.96
N ASN A 6 13.40 -11.74 -47.99
CA ASN A 6 14.54 -10.84 -48.15
C ASN A 6 15.74 -11.54 -48.81
N ARG A 7 15.69 -12.88 -48.90
CA ARG A 7 16.66 -13.71 -49.62
C ARG A 7 16.50 -13.55 -51.12
N LYS A 8 15.26 -13.47 -51.67
CA LYS A 8 15.01 -13.25 -53.11
C LYS A 8 15.36 -11.84 -53.58
N VAL A 9 15.13 -10.83 -52.75
CA VAL A 9 15.50 -9.43 -53.06
C VAL A 9 17.01 -9.25 -52.99
N ARG A 10 17.69 -9.82 -51.98
CA ARG A 10 19.15 -9.83 -51.91
C ARG A 10 19.79 -10.63 -53.03
N THR A 11 19.22 -11.77 -53.45
CA THR A 11 19.76 -12.56 -54.58
C THR A 11 19.51 -11.89 -55.93
N LEU A 12 18.38 -11.22 -56.13
CA LEU A 12 18.12 -10.44 -57.35
C LEU A 12 19.00 -9.18 -57.40
N ALA A 13 19.19 -8.49 -56.27
CA ALA A 13 20.07 -7.33 -56.19
C ALA A 13 21.55 -7.72 -56.34
N SER A 14 21.98 -8.84 -55.73
CA SER A 14 23.34 -9.35 -55.92
C SER A 14 23.55 -9.85 -57.36
N ALA A 15 22.55 -10.52 -57.96
CA ALA A 15 22.62 -10.97 -59.35
C ALA A 15 22.69 -9.79 -60.33
N GLY A 16 21.90 -8.72 -60.09
CA GLY A 16 21.97 -7.48 -60.87
C GLY A 16 23.32 -6.78 -60.71
N LEU A 17 23.84 -6.69 -59.48
CA LEU A 17 25.15 -6.10 -59.20
C LEU A 17 26.28 -6.91 -59.84
N THR A 18 26.22 -8.25 -59.80
CA THR A 18 27.19 -9.11 -60.48
C THR A 18 27.12 -8.99 -62.00
N LEU A 19 25.92 -8.86 -62.58
CA LEU A 19 25.75 -8.66 -64.03
C LEU A 19 26.30 -7.30 -64.48
N VAL A 20 26.08 -6.24 -63.68
CA VAL A 20 26.63 -4.90 -63.96
C VAL A 20 28.15 -4.88 -63.82
N ILE A 21 28.72 -5.53 -62.80
CA ILE A 21 30.18 -5.67 -62.65
C ILE A 21 30.78 -6.49 -63.80
N MET A 22 30.11 -7.56 -64.24
CA MET A 22 30.56 -8.39 -65.36
C MET A 22 30.52 -7.63 -66.70
N LEU A 23 29.47 -6.85 -66.95
CA LEU A 23 29.37 -5.98 -68.13
C LEU A 23 30.39 -4.82 -68.09
N ALA A 24 30.69 -4.26 -66.92
CA ALA A 24 31.74 -3.26 -66.75
C ALA A 24 33.15 -3.84 -66.97
N PHE A 25 33.41 -5.07 -66.50
CA PHE A 25 34.69 -5.77 -66.74
C PHE A 25 34.91 -6.13 -68.22
N CYS A 26 33.86 -6.56 -68.94
CA CYS A 26 33.93 -6.77 -70.39
C CYS A 26 34.23 -5.47 -71.16
N GLY A 27 33.74 -4.32 -70.68
CA GLY A 27 34.07 -3.01 -71.26
C GLY A 27 35.55 -2.63 -71.14
N ILE A 28 36.23 -3.05 -70.06
CA ILE A 28 37.67 -2.82 -69.86
C ILE A 28 38.50 -3.80 -70.71
N ALA A 29 38.07 -5.06 -70.84
CA ALA A 29 38.76 -6.06 -71.67
C ALA A 29 38.78 -5.69 -73.16
N LEU A 30 37.70 -5.10 -73.67
CA LEU A 30 37.63 -4.56 -75.04
C LEU A 30 38.42 -3.25 -75.24
N ALA A 31 38.91 -2.62 -74.17
CA ALA A 31 39.78 -1.45 -74.23
C ALA A 31 41.27 -1.78 -74.07
N SER A 32 41.63 -2.99 -73.64
CA SER A 32 43.02 -3.44 -73.45
C SER A 32 43.58 -4.26 -74.63
N GLY A 33 42.79 -4.51 -75.67
CA GLY A 33 43.29 -4.98 -76.96
C GLY A 33 43.63 -3.79 -77.85
N GLY A 34 44.88 -3.30 -77.77
CA GLY A 34 45.43 -2.45 -78.84
C GLY A 34 45.43 -3.23 -80.16
N GLY A 35 45.21 -2.66 -81.33
CA GLY A 35 45.09 -1.27 -81.74
C GLY A 35 45.62 -1.24 -83.18
N GLU A 36 44.80 -0.83 -84.15
CA GLU A 36 45.32 -0.25 -85.39
C GLU A 36 44.43 0.92 -85.79
N GLY A 37 45.10 2.05 -85.99
CA GLY A 37 44.50 3.29 -86.41
C GLY A 37 44.03 3.21 -87.86
N GLY A 38 42.87 3.77 -88.10
CA GLY A 38 42.44 4.23 -89.40
C GLY A 38 41.54 5.41 -89.17
N HIS A 39 41.96 6.59 -89.64
CA HIS A 39 41.09 7.75 -89.76
C HIS A 39 39.88 7.37 -90.62
N ASP A 40 38.79 6.98 -89.99
CA ASP A 40 37.50 6.93 -90.66
C ASP A 40 36.40 7.28 -89.66
N SER A 41 35.64 8.32 -90.00
CA SER A 41 34.59 8.92 -89.17
C SER A 41 33.51 7.91 -88.71
N GLY A 42 33.46 6.70 -89.29
CA GLY A 42 32.54 5.63 -88.89
C GLY A 42 32.92 4.82 -87.63
N GLY A 43 34.22 4.68 -87.32
CA GLY A 43 34.68 3.79 -86.23
C GLY A 43 34.48 4.38 -84.81
N GLN A 44 34.66 5.69 -84.67
CA GLN A 44 34.41 6.38 -83.39
C GLN A 44 32.91 6.44 -83.05
N VAL A 45 32.06 6.59 -84.07
CA VAL A 45 30.60 6.62 -83.90
C VAL A 45 30.09 5.23 -83.50
N ALA A 46 30.64 4.15 -84.06
CA ALA A 46 30.30 2.77 -83.66
C ALA A 46 30.69 2.48 -82.19
N ASN A 47 31.88 2.90 -81.75
CA ASN A 47 32.31 2.76 -80.36
C ASN A 47 31.43 3.59 -79.41
N LEU A 48 31.09 4.82 -79.79
CA LEU A 48 30.18 5.68 -79.02
C LEU A 48 28.77 5.06 -78.92
N MET A 49 28.23 4.51 -80.00
CA MET A 49 26.94 3.81 -80.03
C MET A 49 26.93 2.57 -79.15
N TYR A 50 28.01 1.78 -79.15
CA TYR A 50 28.13 0.60 -78.27
C TYR A 50 28.16 0.99 -76.79
N ARG A 51 28.88 2.07 -76.44
CA ARG A 51 28.89 2.63 -75.07
C ARG A 51 27.51 3.16 -74.68
N LEU A 52 26.83 3.85 -75.58
CA LEU A 52 25.48 4.38 -75.35
C LEU A 52 24.47 3.26 -75.14
N LEU A 53 24.56 2.19 -75.93
CA LEU A 53 23.70 1.00 -75.82
C LEU A 53 23.96 0.27 -74.49
N ASN A 54 25.21 0.10 -74.07
CA ASN A 54 25.56 -0.51 -72.79
C ASN A 54 25.05 0.33 -71.60
N PHE A 55 25.25 1.66 -71.66
CA PHE A 55 24.71 2.57 -70.65
C PHE A 55 23.18 2.53 -70.60
N ALA A 56 22.50 2.51 -71.76
CA ALA A 56 21.05 2.38 -71.83
C ALA A 56 20.57 1.07 -71.21
N LEU A 57 21.26 -0.05 -71.48
CA LEU A 57 20.96 -1.35 -70.89
C LEU A 57 21.15 -1.35 -69.36
N MET A 58 22.21 -0.70 -68.85
CA MET A 58 22.42 -0.50 -67.41
C MET A 58 21.29 0.32 -66.78
N VAL A 59 20.88 1.43 -67.40
CA VAL A 59 19.78 2.28 -66.92
C VAL A 59 18.46 1.52 -66.92
N ILE A 60 18.18 0.72 -67.94
CA ILE A 60 16.97 -0.13 -68.00
C ILE A 60 16.96 -1.13 -66.85
N ILE A 61 18.07 -1.82 -66.60
CA ILE A 61 18.19 -2.75 -65.47
C ILE A 61 17.99 -2.01 -64.14
N LEU A 62 18.59 -0.84 -63.97
CA LEU A 62 18.45 -0.02 -62.78
C LEU A 62 16.98 0.37 -62.54
N VAL A 63 16.28 0.86 -63.56
CA VAL A 63 14.86 1.24 -63.44
C VAL A 63 13.98 0.04 -63.11
N VAL A 64 14.24 -1.14 -63.70
CA VAL A 64 13.49 -2.37 -63.39
C VAL A 64 13.75 -2.83 -61.95
N VAL A 65 15.00 -2.77 -61.48
CA VAL A 65 15.35 -3.11 -60.09
C VAL A 65 14.72 -2.13 -59.11
N LEU A 66 14.81 -0.82 -59.37
CA LEU A 66 14.18 0.21 -58.50
C LEU A 66 12.66 0.05 -58.43
N LYS A 67 12.00 -0.27 -59.55
CA LYS A 67 10.57 -0.59 -59.60
C LYS A 67 10.23 -1.90 -58.87
N LYS A 68 11.13 -2.89 -58.86
CA LYS A 68 10.88 -4.18 -58.21
C LYS A 68 11.22 -4.17 -56.72
N VAL A 69 12.12 -3.29 -56.29
CA VAL A 69 12.58 -3.17 -54.89
C VAL A 69 11.71 -2.20 -54.07
N ASN A 70 10.72 -1.52 -54.68
CA ASN A 70 9.74 -0.65 -54.00
C ASN A 70 10.34 0.21 -52.88
N ILE A 71 11.43 0.93 -53.17
CA ILE A 71 12.17 1.74 -52.18
C ILE A 71 11.24 2.78 -51.49
N GLY A 72 10.19 3.24 -52.18
CA GLY A 72 9.16 4.11 -51.60
C GLY A 72 8.45 3.51 -50.39
N GLU A 73 8.16 2.20 -50.40
CA GLU A 73 7.54 1.51 -49.25
C GLU A 73 8.47 1.48 -48.03
N PHE A 74 9.79 1.37 -48.24
CA PHE A 74 10.74 1.40 -47.13
C PHE A 74 10.75 2.76 -46.43
N PHE A 75 10.78 3.85 -47.20
CA PHE A 75 10.69 5.20 -46.63
C PHE A 75 9.31 5.49 -46.01
N ALA A 76 8.22 4.99 -46.62
CA ALA A 76 6.89 5.10 -46.06
C ALA A 76 6.78 4.37 -44.71
N ARG A 77 7.24 3.11 -44.63
CA ARG A 77 7.28 2.34 -43.38
C ARG A 77 8.14 2.99 -42.30
N ARG A 78 9.26 3.62 -42.66
CA ARG A 78 10.07 4.37 -41.68
C ARG A 78 9.34 5.61 -41.16
N LYS A 79 8.68 6.36 -42.03
CA LYS A 79 7.88 7.53 -41.63
C LYS A 79 6.71 7.11 -40.73
N GLU A 80 6.03 6.02 -41.09
CA GLU A 80 4.94 5.45 -40.31
C GLU A 80 5.42 4.97 -38.94
N GLY A 81 6.54 4.25 -38.87
CA GLY A 81 7.11 3.82 -37.59
C GLY A 81 7.59 4.97 -36.70
N ILE A 82 8.06 6.09 -37.28
CA ILE A 82 8.38 7.30 -36.50
C ILE A 82 7.09 7.97 -36.01
N ARG A 83 6.07 8.06 -36.86
CA ARG A 83 4.77 8.62 -36.50
C ARG A 83 4.11 7.84 -35.37
N GLU A 84 4.08 6.52 -35.48
CA GLU A 84 3.54 5.63 -34.45
C GLU A 84 4.30 5.79 -33.12
N LYS A 85 5.64 5.87 -33.16
CA LYS A 85 6.45 6.12 -31.95
C LYS A 85 6.13 7.48 -31.32
N LEU A 86 5.97 8.54 -32.12
CA LEU A 86 5.61 9.86 -31.61
C LEU A 86 4.19 9.88 -31.03
N GLU A 87 3.24 9.24 -31.69
CA GLU A 87 1.86 9.11 -31.20
C GLU A 87 1.81 8.29 -29.89
N ASN A 88 2.60 7.22 -29.79
CA ASN A 88 2.69 6.43 -28.55
C ASN A 88 3.34 7.23 -27.41
N LEU A 89 4.43 7.95 -27.67
CA LEU A 89 5.06 8.82 -26.67
C LEU A 89 4.12 9.94 -26.21
N GLN A 90 3.33 10.53 -27.12
CA GLN A 90 2.32 11.52 -26.76
C GLN A 90 1.23 10.91 -25.87
N LYS A 91 0.71 9.73 -26.23
CA LYS A 91 -0.27 9.01 -25.40
C LYS A 91 0.28 8.68 -24.02
N GLU A 92 1.51 8.16 -23.94
CA GLU A 92 2.17 7.86 -22.67
C GLU A 92 2.36 9.11 -21.81
N LYS A 93 2.75 10.23 -22.43
CA LYS A 93 2.86 11.52 -21.74
C LYS A 93 1.51 11.98 -21.20
N ASP A 94 0.47 11.95 -22.02
CA ASP A 94 -0.89 12.36 -21.62
C ASP A 94 -1.44 11.46 -20.51
N GLU A 95 -1.18 10.15 -20.57
CA GLU A 95 -1.53 9.21 -19.50
C GLU A 95 -0.77 9.50 -18.21
N ALA A 96 0.54 9.78 -18.29
CA ALA A 96 1.35 10.14 -17.14
C ALA A 96 0.84 11.44 -16.50
N GLU A 97 0.56 12.48 -17.29
CA GLU A 97 -0.02 13.73 -16.82
C GLU A 97 -1.39 13.52 -16.15
N LYS A 98 -2.26 12.69 -16.74
CA LYS A 98 -3.55 12.33 -16.14
C LYS A 98 -3.36 11.62 -14.81
N ARG A 99 -2.45 10.65 -14.72
CA ARG A 99 -2.12 9.93 -13.48
C ARG A 99 -1.59 10.88 -12.41
N CYS A 100 -0.68 11.79 -12.77
CA CYS A 100 -0.18 12.83 -11.86
C CYS A 100 -1.33 13.70 -11.32
N ARG A 101 -2.21 14.21 -12.20
CA ARG A 101 -3.37 15.01 -11.75
C ARG A 101 -4.32 14.25 -10.84
N ILE A 102 -4.54 12.95 -11.11
CA ILE A 102 -5.37 12.10 -10.24
C ILE A 102 -4.70 11.91 -8.87
N LEU A 103 -3.39 11.65 -8.84
CA LEU A 103 -2.64 11.48 -7.60
C LEU A 103 -2.60 12.79 -6.79
N GLU A 104 -2.41 13.94 -7.44
CA GLU A 104 -2.48 15.24 -6.77
C GLU A 104 -3.86 15.52 -6.16
N LYS A 105 -4.94 15.20 -6.88
CA LYS A 105 -6.30 15.31 -6.34
C LYS A 105 -6.50 14.40 -5.13
N LYS A 106 -6.10 13.13 -5.24
CA LYS A 106 -6.16 12.17 -4.14
C LYS A 106 -5.33 12.65 -2.95
N LEU A 107 -4.14 13.18 -3.18
CA LEU A 107 -3.28 13.69 -2.11
C LEU A 107 -3.94 14.85 -1.36
N LYS A 108 -4.56 15.79 -2.09
CA LYS A 108 -5.33 16.89 -1.49
C LYS A 108 -6.53 16.38 -0.68
N GLU A 109 -7.27 15.43 -1.22
CA GLU A 109 -8.38 14.78 -0.50
C GLU A 109 -7.88 14.06 0.77
N PHE A 110 -6.77 13.33 0.69
CA PHE A 110 -6.14 12.68 1.84
C PHE A 110 -5.66 13.68 2.89
N GLU A 111 -5.14 14.84 2.49
CA GLU A 111 -4.74 15.88 3.44
C GLU A 111 -5.94 16.49 4.18
N VAL A 112 -7.06 16.68 3.49
CA VAL A 112 -8.31 17.14 4.11
C VAL A 112 -8.85 16.08 5.08
N GLN A 113 -8.95 14.82 4.64
CA GLN A 113 -9.39 13.71 5.49
C GLN A 113 -8.46 13.53 6.70
N ARG A 114 -7.14 13.66 6.53
CA ARG A 114 -6.19 13.60 7.64
C ARG A 114 -6.46 14.68 8.68
N LYS A 115 -6.71 15.92 8.25
CA LYS A 115 -7.01 17.03 9.16
C LYS A 115 -8.31 16.76 9.91
N GLU A 116 -9.35 16.33 9.21
CA GLU A 116 -10.64 15.98 9.80
C GLU A 116 -10.50 14.86 10.84
N ILE A 117 -9.80 13.77 10.49
CA ILE A 117 -9.50 12.68 11.42
C ILE A 117 -8.77 13.22 12.65
N LEU A 118 -7.73 14.04 12.46
CA LEU A 118 -6.94 14.56 13.58
C LEU A 118 -7.77 15.48 14.50
N GLU A 119 -8.69 16.26 13.94
CA GLU A 119 -9.65 17.08 14.70
C GLU A 119 -10.66 16.20 15.46
N GLN A 120 -11.21 15.17 14.81
CA GLN A 120 -12.10 14.20 15.46
C GLN A 120 -11.41 13.49 16.63
N PHE A 121 -10.20 12.97 16.43
CA PHE A 121 -9.42 12.31 17.48
C PHE A 121 -9.10 13.26 18.65
N LYS A 122 -8.85 14.55 18.38
CA LYS A 122 -8.66 15.54 19.43
C LYS A 122 -9.94 15.79 20.23
N ALA A 123 -11.07 15.93 19.54
CA ALA A 123 -12.37 16.13 20.19
C ALA A 123 -12.79 14.90 21.02
N GLU A 124 -12.63 13.70 20.45
CA GLU A 124 -12.92 12.44 21.12
C GLU A 124 -11.97 12.22 22.31
N GLY A 125 -10.68 12.49 22.14
CA GLY A 125 -9.71 12.43 23.24
C GLY A 125 -10.01 13.42 24.37
N ALA A 126 -10.47 14.63 24.05
CA ALA A 126 -10.88 15.61 25.05
C ALA A 126 -12.11 15.15 25.83
N LYS A 127 -13.11 14.61 25.12
CA LYS A 127 -14.35 14.07 25.72
C LYS A 127 -14.07 12.85 26.59
N GLU A 128 -13.22 11.93 26.13
CA GLU A 128 -12.87 10.73 26.91
C GLU A 128 -12.05 11.11 28.14
N LYS A 129 -11.13 12.09 28.02
CA LYS A 129 -10.41 12.64 29.17
C LYS A 129 -11.37 13.20 30.22
N GLU A 130 -12.35 14.01 29.80
CA GLU A 130 -13.35 14.58 30.71
C GLU A 130 -14.15 13.47 31.39
N LYS A 131 -14.63 12.49 30.61
CA LYS A 131 -15.35 11.32 31.13
C LYS A 131 -14.54 10.53 32.16
N ILE A 132 -13.27 10.24 31.89
CA ILE A 132 -12.38 9.55 32.85
C ILE A 132 -12.24 10.35 34.14
N ILE A 133 -12.08 11.67 34.05
CA ILE A 133 -11.97 12.54 35.23
C ILE A 133 -13.27 12.51 36.03
N THR A 134 -14.43 12.66 35.37
CA THR A 134 -15.74 12.60 36.04
C THR A 134 -15.97 11.25 36.71
N GLU A 135 -15.72 10.14 36.01
CA GLU A 135 -15.83 8.80 36.59
C GLU A 135 -14.87 8.59 37.76
N ALA A 136 -13.65 9.12 37.68
CA ALA A 136 -12.68 9.04 38.77
C ALA A 136 -13.14 9.84 39.99
N MET A 137 -13.73 11.03 39.79
CA MET A 137 -14.30 11.84 40.87
C MET A 137 -15.50 11.14 41.51
N GLU A 138 -16.42 10.60 40.71
CA GLU A 138 -17.57 9.83 41.21
C GLU A 138 -17.11 8.61 42.01
N ARG A 139 -16.14 7.85 41.50
CA ARG A 139 -15.56 6.71 42.22
C ARG A 139 -14.87 7.13 43.52
N ALA A 140 -14.15 8.25 43.52
CA ALA A 140 -13.55 8.78 44.74
C ALA A 140 -14.61 9.11 45.81
N VAL A 141 -15.72 9.76 45.42
CA VAL A 141 -16.83 10.04 46.32
C VAL A 141 -17.50 8.76 46.84
N GLN A 142 -17.68 7.76 45.98
CA GLN A 142 -18.22 6.46 46.38
C GLN A 142 -17.31 5.75 47.39
N ILE A 143 -15.99 5.79 47.17
CA ILE A 143 -15.01 5.21 48.09
C ILE A 143 -15.07 5.91 49.45
N LEU A 144 -15.13 7.23 49.48
CA LEU A 144 -15.24 7.99 50.74
C LEU A 144 -16.53 7.66 51.48
N THR A 145 -17.68 7.69 50.79
CA THR A 145 -18.96 7.32 51.39
C THR A 145 -18.95 5.89 51.93
N GLN A 146 -18.36 4.95 51.19
CA GLN A 146 -18.24 3.56 51.63
C GLN A 146 -17.30 3.41 52.83
N ALA A 147 -16.20 4.18 52.87
CA ALA A 147 -15.28 4.21 54.00
C ALA A 147 -15.97 4.76 55.25
N ASP A 148 -16.72 5.86 55.14
CA ASP A 148 -17.47 6.44 56.26
C ASP A 148 -18.52 5.46 56.81
N LEU A 149 -19.25 4.77 55.93
CA LEU A 149 -20.21 3.73 56.33
C LEU A 149 -19.51 2.56 57.03
N THR A 150 -18.34 2.15 56.55
CA THR A 150 -17.54 1.10 57.20
C THR A 150 -17.03 1.55 58.56
N ILE A 151 -16.53 2.79 58.67
CA ILE A 151 -16.06 3.36 59.94
C ILE A 151 -17.20 3.37 60.96
N GLU A 152 -18.40 3.83 60.58
CA GLU A 152 -19.54 3.84 61.51
C GLU A 152 -19.89 2.43 61.97
N ARG A 153 -19.90 1.45 61.06
CA ARG A 153 -20.15 0.04 61.41
C ARG A 153 -19.10 -0.54 62.35
N GLU A 154 -17.83 -0.25 62.11
CA GLU A 154 -16.73 -0.69 62.98
C GLU A 154 -16.81 -0.02 64.36
N ILE A 155 -17.16 1.27 64.43
CA ILE A 155 -17.37 1.98 65.70
C ILE A 155 -18.53 1.35 66.48
N GLN A 156 -19.65 1.05 65.84
CA GLN A 156 -20.78 0.39 66.51
C GLN A 156 -20.40 -1.01 66.97
N GLY A 157 -19.73 -1.80 66.13
CA GLY A 157 -19.23 -3.12 66.50
C GLY A 157 -18.26 -3.08 67.69
N ALA A 158 -17.34 -2.11 67.72
CA ALA A 158 -16.42 -1.91 68.85
C ALA A 158 -17.15 -1.50 70.13
N LYS A 159 -18.17 -0.63 70.05
CA LYS A 159 -19.00 -0.26 71.19
C LYS A 159 -19.76 -1.46 71.75
N ASP A 160 -20.35 -2.29 70.89
CA ASP A 160 -21.09 -3.48 71.29
C ASP A 160 -20.17 -4.53 71.93
N ALA A 161 -18.97 -4.73 71.36
CA ALA A 161 -17.95 -5.60 71.94
C ALA A 161 -17.52 -5.12 73.34
N LEU A 162 -17.23 -3.81 73.49
CA LEU A 162 -16.86 -3.23 74.78
C LEU A 162 -17.99 -3.35 75.82
N ARG A 163 -19.24 -3.13 75.39
CA ARG A 163 -20.42 -3.28 76.26
C ARG A 163 -20.55 -4.72 76.75
N LYS A 164 -20.33 -5.70 75.86
CA LYS A 164 -20.35 -7.12 76.22
C LYS A 164 -19.26 -7.45 77.24
N GLU A 165 -18.02 -7.01 77.00
CA GLU A 165 -16.91 -7.19 77.95
C GLU A 165 -17.20 -6.55 79.32
N MET A 166 -17.78 -5.35 79.35
CA MET A 166 -18.17 -4.70 80.61
C MET A 166 -19.24 -5.49 81.36
N VAL A 167 -20.26 -6.00 80.66
CA VAL A 167 -21.31 -6.84 81.26
C VAL A 167 -20.73 -8.13 81.82
N ASP A 168 -19.85 -8.79 81.06
CA ASP A 168 -19.20 -10.04 81.49
C ASP A 168 -18.31 -9.80 82.72
N LEU A 169 -17.53 -8.70 82.74
CA LEU A 169 -16.70 -8.32 83.88
C LEU A 169 -17.53 -7.94 85.12
N ALA A 170 -18.61 -7.17 84.93
CA ALA A 170 -19.52 -6.79 86.01
C ALA A 170 -20.24 -8.01 86.59
N ALA A 171 -20.74 -8.91 85.75
CA ALA A 171 -21.34 -10.17 86.18
C ALA A 171 -20.34 -11.07 86.91
N GLY A 172 -19.08 -11.12 86.44
CA GLY A 172 -17.99 -11.80 87.12
C GLY A 172 -17.74 -11.23 88.53
N LYS A 173 -17.58 -9.90 88.65
CA LYS A 173 -17.40 -9.24 89.95
C LYS A 173 -18.61 -9.40 90.87
N ALA A 174 -19.82 -9.30 90.35
CA ALA A 174 -21.04 -9.53 91.13
C ALA A 174 -21.09 -10.96 91.67
N ARG A 175 -20.74 -11.96 90.84
CA ARG A 175 -20.60 -13.36 91.28
C ARG A 175 -19.57 -13.51 92.40
N ASP A 176 -18.41 -12.88 92.28
CA ASP A 176 -17.36 -12.93 93.31
C ASP A 176 -17.79 -12.27 94.63
N ILE A 177 -18.53 -11.16 94.58
CA ILE A 177 -19.06 -10.47 95.76
C ILE A 177 -20.13 -11.34 96.44
N ILE A 178 -21.11 -11.84 95.67
CA ILE A 178 -22.16 -12.72 96.19
C ILE A 178 -21.53 -13.95 96.86
N ALA A 179 -20.55 -14.58 96.21
CA ALA A 179 -19.87 -15.75 96.78
C ALA A 179 -19.13 -15.46 98.11
N LYS A 180 -18.68 -14.22 98.34
CA LYS A 180 -17.98 -13.81 99.57
C LYS A 180 -18.91 -13.39 100.71
N GLU A 181 -20.02 -12.72 100.39
CA GLU A 181 -20.92 -12.11 101.38
C GLU A 181 -22.17 -12.95 101.67
N MET A 182 -22.41 -14.06 100.95
CA MET A 182 -23.60 -14.90 101.13
C MET A 182 -23.62 -15.60 102.48
N THR A 183 -24.70 -15.41 103.24
CA THR A 183 -24.91 -16.03 104.54
C THR A 183 -25.90 -17.20 104.47
N ASP A 184 -25.93 -18.07 105.49
CA ASP A 184 -26.84 -19.23 105.53
C ASP A 184 -28.32 -18.81 105.45
N ARG A 185 -28.68 -17.65 106.02
CA ARG A 185 -30.06 -17.12 105.95
C ARG A 185 -30.47 -16.70 104.54
N ASP A 186 -29.52 -16.22 103.74
CA ASP A 186 -29.78 -15.81 102.36
C ASP A 186 -30.03 -17.03 101.46
N GLN A 187 -29.36 -18.15 101.74
CA GLN A 187 -29.59 -19.43 101.03
C GLN A 187 -30.99 -19.98 101.31
N ASP A 188 -31.40 -20.02 102.59
CA ASP A 188 -32.74 -20.48 102.98
C ASP A 188 -33.84 -19.61 102.33
N PHE A 189 -33.65 -18.28 102.34
CA PHE A 189 -34.57 -17.34 101.68
C PHE A 189 -34.69 -17.58 100.16
N LEU A 190 -33.57 -17.81 99.46
CA LEU A 190 -33.58 -18.10 98.02
C LEU A 190 -34.31 -19.41 97.68
N VAL A 191 -34.21 -20.42 98.54
CA VAL A 191 -34.93 -21.69 98.37
C VAL A 191 -36.43 -21.49 98.56
N ASP A 192 -36.84 -20.74 99.58
CA ASP A 192 -38.25 -20.41 99.82
C ASP A 192 -38.85 -19.60 98.67
N GLU A 193 -38.13 -18.60 98.15
CA GLU A 193 -38.54 -17.80 96.98
C GLU A 193 -38.64 -18.64 95.70
N PHE A 194 -37.69 -19.56 95.48
CA PHE A 194 -37.76 -20.50 94.36
C PHE A 194 -39.00 -21.42 94.45
N ILE A 195 -39.29 -21.95 95.64
CA ILE A 195 -40.48 -22.78 95.88
C ILE A 195 -41.77 -21.96 95.65
N GLU A 196 -41.81 -20.71 96.07
CA GLU A 196 -42.98 -19.84 95.88
C GLU A 196 -43.19 -19.43 94.41
N SER A 197 -42.10 -19.11 93.69
CA SER A 197 -42.16 -18.73 92.27
C SER A 197 -42.58 -19.90 91.37
N VAL A 198 -42.09 -21.12 91.63
CA VAL A 198 -42.54 -22.33 90.93
C VAL A 198 -44.01 -22.64 91.24
N ARG A 199 -44.45 -22.40 92.49
CA ARG A 199 -45.87 -22.55 92.88
C ARG A 199 -46.79 -21.53 92.20
N LYS A 200 -46.30 -20.33 91.87
CA LYS A 200 -47.07 -19.30 91.12
C LYS A 200 -47.12 -19.54 89.61
N LEU A 201 -46.20 -20.34 89.07
CA LEU A 201 -46.12 -20.63 87.63
C LEU A 201 -47.00 -21.84 87.23
N HIS A 202 -47.49 -22.61 88.21
CA HIS A 202 -48.49 -23.66 88.08
C HIS A 202 -49.82 -23.22 88.71
#